data_AF-A0A8H2X1X6-F1
#
_entry.id   AF-A0A8H2X1X6-F1
#
_cell.length_a   1.000
_cell.length_b   1.000
_cell.length_c   1.000
_cell.angle_alpha   90.00
_cell.angle_beta   90.00
_cell.angle_gamma   90.00
#
_symmetry.space_group_name_H-M   'P 1'
#
loop_
_entity.id
_entity.type
_entity.pdbx_description
1 polymer ?
#
loop_
_entity_poly.entity_id
_entity_poly.type
_entity_poly.pdbx_seq_one_letter_code
_entity_poly.pdbx_strand_id
1 'polypeptide(L)'
;MGQRQKAKAAARAAAANSRSPSPKPEHDGPEKFIVPELTVKDCLSVIPPHCFERSALRSFSYVGMDFALLGAFYYTASTYIPLINSENLPIDALITRLPINLQSAATKLSPHLYSFARFAGWQVYALGTGLVGTGLWIIAHECGHQAFSTSKTLNNAVFGWPLYLIMNISGQNHYPKWTNHFVPKQPLFQPHHYFQILFSDFGIFLWLGALVWWSMARGFEEMFRVYFIPYLWVNHWLILITFLQHTDPLLPHYRQSAFTFTRGALSTLDRNLLGGEGFIASITGWLGATLTHGISETHVLHHVCSKIPHYHA
;
A
#
# COMPACT_ATOMS: atom_id res chain seq x y z
N MET A 1 53.09 58.23 -20.64
CA MET A 1 52.32 57.22 -19.85
C MET A 1 51.02 57.74 -19.21
N GLY A 2 50.77 59.05 -19.08
CA GLY A 2 49.62 59.58 -18.33
C GLY A 2 48.24 59.60 -19.00
N GLN A 3 48.12 59.65 -20.33
CA GLN A 3 46.80 59.70 -21.00
C GLN A 3 46.12 58.33 -21.13
N ARG A 4 46.88 57.24 -21.29
CA ARG A 4 46.34 55.86 -21.32
C ARG A 4 45.81 55.40 -19.96
N GLN A 5 46.34 55.91 -18.86
CA GLN A 5 45.83 55.59 -17.51
C GLN A 5 44.53 56.33 -17.20
N LYS A 6 44.37 57.60 -17.63
CA LYS A 6 43.11 58.34 -17.47
C LYS A 6 41.96 57.75 -18.30
N ALA A 7 42.23 57.28 -19.52
CA ALA A 7 41.23 56.60 -20.35
C ALA A 7 40.78 55.25 -19.75
N LYS A 8 41.69 54.46 -19.18
CA LYS A 8 41.34 53.21 -18.48
C LYS A 8 40.58 53.44 -17.17
N ALA A 9 40.85 54.53 -16.45
CA ALA A 9 40.11 54.89 -15.24
C ALA A 9 38.68 55.36 -15.56
N ALA A 10 38.50 56.19 -16.60
CA ALA A 10 37.18 56.64 -17.05
C ALA A 10 36.32 55.49 -17.60
N ALA A 11 36.92 54.56 -18.36
CA ALA A 11 36.22 53.38 -18.86
C ALA A 11 35.79 52.41 -17.75
N ARG A 12 36.60 52.27 -16.68
CA ARG A 12 36.22 51.48 -15.49
C ARG A 12 35.13 52.14 -14.64
N ALA A 13 35.12 53.47 -14.54
CA ALA A 13 34.07 54.21 -13.84
C ALA A 13 32.72 54.17 -14.59
N ALA A 14 32.74 54.25 -15.93
CA ALA A 14 31.54 54.12 -16.75
C ALA A 14 30.96 52.69 -16.73
N ALA A 15 31.80 51.66 -16.69
CA ALA A 15 31.37 50.26 -16.58
C ALA A 15 30.89 49.86 -15.17
N ALA A 16 31.32 50.57 -14.12
CA ALA A 16 30.85 50.35 -12.75
C ALA A 16 29.46 50.96 -12.48
N ASN A 17 29.07 51.98 -13.26
CA ASN A 17 27.82 52.73 -13.05
C ASN A 17 26.67 52.32 -13.99
N SER A 18 26.87 51.33 -14.87
CA SER A 18 25.84 50.82 -15.79
C SER A 18 25.19 49.50 -15.35
N ARG A 19 25.48 49.03 -14.15
CA ARG A 19 24.69 47.96 -13.52
C ARG A 19 23.54 48.60 -12.76
N SER A 20 22.46 48.92 -13.48
CA SER A 20 21.15 48.82 -12.86
C SER A 20 21.08 47.42 -12.23
N PRO A 21 20.57 47.28 -11.00
CA PRO A 21 20.29 45.95 -10.49
C PRO A 21 19.42 45.27 -11.55
N SER A 22 19.91 44.17 -12.13
CA SER A 22 19.02 43.23 -12.81
C SER A 22 17.84 43.06 -11.87
N PRO A 23 16.58 43.18 -12.33
CA PRO A 23 15.45 42.89 -11.46
C PRO A 23 15.79 41.55 -10.81
N LYS A 24 15.87 41.54 -9.47
CA LYS A 24 15.87 40.26 -8.76
C LYS A 24 14.72 39.48 -9.41
N PRO A 25 14.89 38.20 -9.77
CA PRO A 25 13.72 37.42 -10.14
C PRO A 25 12.71 37.71 -9.05
N GLU A 26 11.62 38.35 -9.45
CA GLU A 26 10.49 38.53 -8.58
C GLU A 26 10.21 37.09 -8.21
N HIS A 27 10.56 36.73 -6.97
CA HIS A 27 10.08 35.49 -6.42
C HIS A 27 8.60 35.81 -6.30
N ASP A 28 7.88 35.62 -7.40
CA ASP A 28 6.45 35.43 -7.39
C ASP A 28 6.29 34.45 -6.24
N GLY A 29 5.74 34.97 -5.13
CA GLY A 29 5.36 34.12 -4.02
C GLY A 29 4.59 32.93 -4.62
N PRO A 30 4.67 31.74 -4.00
CA PRO A 30 4.22 30.49 -4.62
C PRO A 30 2.94 30.78 -5.42
N GLU A 31 2.99 30.54 -6.74
CA GLU A 31 1.88 30.82 -7.66
C GLU A 31 0.57 30.63 -6.89
N LYS A 32 -0.24 31.69 -6.79
CA LYS A 32 -1.49 31.60 -6.01
C LYS A 32 -2.27 30.41 -6.54
N PHE A 33 -2.23 29.31 -5.81
CA PHE A 33 -2.91 28.09 -6.18
C PHE A 33 -4.40 28.42 -6.19
N ILE A 34 -4.98 28.57 -7.38
CA ILE A 34 -6.40 28.85 -7.54
C ILE A 34 -7.10 27.56 -7.18
N VAL A 35 -7.69 27.53 -5.99
CA VAL A 35 -8.38 26.35 -5.47
C VAL A 35 -9.58 26.07 -6.37
N PRO A 36 -9.63 24.91 -7.07
CA PRO A 36 -10.77 24.58 -7.90
C PRO A 36 -12.04 24.48 -7.04
N GLU A 37 -13.14 25.07 -7.53
CA GLU A 37 -14.47 24.95 -6.94
C GLU A 37 -15.24 23.88 -7.73
N LEU A 38 -14.89 22.62 -7.51
CA LEU A 38 -15.60 21.48 -8.10
C LEU A 38 -16.62 20.92 -7.12
N THR A 39 -17.85 20.74 -7.58
CA THR A 39 -18.86 20.00 -6.83
C THR A 39 -18.71 18.50 -7.09
N VAL A 40 -19.24 17.67 -6.19
CA VAL A 40 -19.33 16.22 -6.40
C VAL A 40 -20.08 15.91 -7.70
N LYS A 41 -21.10 16.70 -8.04
CA LYS A 41 -21.87 16.53 -9.28
C LYS A 41 -21.01 16.74 -10.51
N ASP A 42 -20.14 17.74 -10.51
CA ASP A 42 -19.25 18.03 -11.64
C ASP A 42 -18.32 16.85 -11.89
N CYS A 43 -17.70 16.32 -10.83
CA CYS A 43 -16.84 15.14 -10.91
C CYS A 43 -17.60 13.89 -11.37
N LEU A 44 -18.82 13.65 -10.86
CA LEU A 44 -19.61 12.48 -11.27
C LEU A 44 -20.16 12.59 -12.70
N SER A 45 -20.41 13.81 -13.19
CA SER A 45 -21.04 14.03 -14.50
C SER A 45 -20.15 13.65 -15.69
N VAL A 46 -18.84 13.58 -15.48
CA VAL A 46 -17.86 13.21 -16.51
C VAL A 46 -17.54 11.72 -16.50
N ILE A 47 -18.00 10.97 -15.48
CA ILE A 47 -17.74 9.54 -15.37
C ILE A 47 -18.72 8.79 -16.29
N PRO A 48 -18.22 7.98 -17.24
CA PRO A 48 -19.08 7.22 -18.14
C PRO A 48 -20.01 6.25 -17.39
N PRO A 49 -21.27 6.05 -17.83
CA PRO A 49 -22.21 5.16 -17.15
C PRO A 49 -21.74 3.70 -17.04
N HIS A 50 -20.99 3.21 -18.04
CA HIS A 50 -20.48 1.83 -18.04
C HIS A 50 -19.50 1.56 -16.90
N CYS A 51 -18.84 2.60 -16.37
CA CYS A 51 -17.98 2.47 -15.19
C CYS A 51 -18.75 1.96 -13.97
N PHE A 52 -20.06 2.15 -13.91
CA PHE A 52 -20.90 1.70 -12.79
C PHE A 52 -21.46 0.28 -12.96
N GLU A 53 -21.17 -0.40 -14.06
CA GLU A 53 -21.64 -1.77 -14.30
C GLU A 53 -20.91 -2.75 -13.38
N ARG A 54 -21.69 -3.50 -12.59
CA ARG A 54 -21.18 -4.44 -11.60
C ARG A 54 -21.56 -5.86 -11.97
N SER A 55 -20.59 -6.75 -11.96
CA SER A 55 -20.79 -8.18 -12.18
C SER A 55 -20.25 -8.96 -10.99
N ALA A 56 -21.15 -9.54 -10.20
CA ALA A 56 -20.75 -10.40 -9.08
C ALA A 56 -19.89 -11.58 -9.56
N LEU A 57 -20.20 -12.15 -10.74
CA LEU A 57 -19.40 -13.23 -11.33
C LEU A 57 -17.97 -12.77 -11.63
N ARG A 58 -17.82 -11.57 -12.22
CA ARG A 58 -16.49 -11.00 -12.50
C ARG A 58 -15.76 -10.69 -11.20
N SER A 59 -16.40 -10.05 -10.23
CA SER A 59 -15.80 -9.76 -8.93
C SER A 59 -15.36 -11.04 -8.19
N PHE A 60 -16.19 -12.09 -8.20
CA PHE A 60 -15.82 -13.39 -7.64
C PHE A 60 -14.71 -14.11 -8.40
N SER A 61 -14.56 -13.86 -9.70
CA SER A 61 -13.45 -14.43 -10.47
C SER A 61 -12.10 -13.88 -10.00
N TYR A 62 -12.02 -12.60 -9.62
CA TYR A 62 -10.82 -12.02 -9.00
C TYR A 62 -10.55 -12.61 -7.62
N VAL A 63 -11.59 -12.80 -6.80
CA VAL A 63 -11.45 -13.51 -5.51
C VAL A 63 -10.93 -14.93 -5.71
N GLY A 64 -11.47 -15.66 -6.69
CA GLY A 64 -11.01 -17.00 -7.05
C GLY A 64 -9.56 -17.02 -7.54
N MET A 65 -9.17 -16.03 -8.36
CA MET A 65 -7.79 -15.83 -8.80
C MET A 65 -6.86 -15.60 -7.61
N ASP A 66 -7.22 -14.70 -6.69
CA ASP A 66 -6.41 -14.39 -5.52
C ASP A 66 -6.23 -15.61 -4.60
N PHE A 67 -7.30 -16.38 -4.34
CA PHE A 67 -7.17 -17.63 -3.59
C PHE A 67 -6.32 -18.68 -4.32
N ALA A 68 -6.43 -18.77 -5.66
CA ALA A 68 -5.59 -19.66 -6.45
C ALA A 68 -4.11 -19.24 -6.38
N LEU A 69 -3.82 -17.93 -6.45
CA LEU A 69 -2.47 -17.40 -6.31
C LEU A 69 -1.91 -17.63 -4.90
N LEU A 70 -2.69 -17.38 -3.85
CA LEU A 70 -2.29 -17.69 -2.47
C LEU A 70 -2.01 -19.18 -2.29
N GLY A 71 -2.86 -20.05 -2.84
CA GLY A 71 -2.67 -21.49 -2.85
C GLY A 71 -1.40 -21.91 -3.59
N ALA A 72 -1.14 -21.31 -4.75
CA ALA A 72 0.07 -21.58 -5.54
C ALA A 72 1.34 -21.11 -4.82
N PHE A 73 1.33 -19.92 -4.21
CA PHE A 73 2.43 -19.44 -3.38
C PHE A 73 2.69 -20.36 -2.19
N TYR A 74 1.62 -20.75 -1.48
CA TYR A 74 1.73 -21.66 -0.35
C TYR A 74 2.31 -23.01 -0.77
N TYR A 75 1.71 -23.64 -1.79
CA TYR A 75 2.16 -24.93 -2.32
C TYR A 75 3.63 -24.88 -2.75
N THR A 76 4.03 -23.85 -3.48
CA THR A 76 5.40 -23.67 -3.96
C THR A 76 6.36 -23.50 -2.76
N ALA A 77 6.03 -22.63 -1.82
CA ALA A 77 6.84 -22.37 -0.64
C ALA A 77 6.98 -23.62 0.24
N SER A 78 5.87 -24.29 0.54
CA SER A 78 5.85 -25.49 1.38
C SER A 78 6.53 -26.70 0.73
N THR A 79 6.56 -26.75 -0.61
CA THR A 79 7.19 -27.85 -1.35
C THR A 79 8.68 -27.63 -1.52
N TYR A 80 9.10 -26.44 -1.95
CA TYR A 80 10.48 -26.22 -2.39
C TYR A 80 11.40 -25.61 -1.33
N ILE A 81 10.90 -24.78 -0.40
CA ILE A 81 11.77 -24.18 0.62
C ILE A 81 12.38 -25.24 1.55
N PRO A 82 11.65 -26.29 2.00
CA PRO A 82 12.25 -27.35 2.81
C PRO A 82 13.36 -28.13 2.10
N LEU A 83 13.34 -28.18 0.77
CA LEU A 83 14.38 -28.82 -0.06
C LEU A 83 15.68 -28.01 -0.11
N ILE A 84 15.74 -26.81 0.48
CA ILE A 84 16.97 -26.03 0.62
C ILE A 84 17.74 -26.54 1.84
N ASN A 85 18.40 -27.68 1.66
CA ASN A 85 19.19 -28.35 2.69
C ASN A 85 20.39 -29.07 2.05
N SER A 86 21.30 -29.59 2.87
CA SER A 86 22.52 -30.27 2.40
C SER A 86 22.27 -31.56 1.63
N GLU A 87 21.14 -32.24 1.86
CA GLU A 87 20.81 -33.50 1.18
C GLU A 87 20.32 -33.25 -0.26
N ASN A 88 19.43 -32.27 -0.43
CA ASN A 88 18.79 -31.98 -1.70
C ASN A 88 19.58 -30.97 -2.56
N LEU A 89 20.36 -30.09 -1.94
CA LEU A 89 21.19 -29.10 -2.62
C LEU A 89 22.62 -29.13 -2.06
N PRO A 90 23.42 -30.18 -2.32
CA PRO A 90 24.77 -30.31 -1.77
C PRO A 90 25.72 -29.29 -2.39
N ILE A 91 26.03 -28.21 -1.66
CA ILE A 91 26.93 -27.15 -2.13
C ILE A 91 28.41 -27.50 -1.91
N ASP A 92 28.72 -28.67 -1.37
CA ASP A 92 30.09 -29.11 -1.11
C ASP A 92 30.92 -29.16 -2.40
N ALA A 93 30.31 -29.55 -3.52
CA ALA A 93 30.95 -29.54 -4.83
C ALA A 93 31.27 -28.12 -5.34
N LEU A 94 30.58 -27.09 -4.85
CA LEU A 94 30.92 -25.69 -5.12
C LEU A 94 32.03 -25.21 -4.17
N ILE A 95 31.98 -25.62 -2.90
CA ILE A 95 32.99 -25.28 -1.90
C ILE A 95 34.37 -25.83 -2.30
N THR A 96 34.44 -27.06 -2.82
CA THR A 96 35.71 -27.65 -3.28
C THR A 96 36.34 -26.94 -4.48
N ARG A 97 35.58 -26.13 -5.21
CA ARG A 97 36.09 -25.28 -6.31
C ARG A 97 36.69 -23.96 -5.82
N LEU A 98 36.52 -23.61 -4.55
CA LEU A 98 37.12 -22.40 -3.96
C LEU A 98 38.62 -22.61 -3.67
N PRO A 99 39.42 -21.53 -3.65
CA PRO A 99 40.79 -21.56 -3.15
C PRO A 99 40.89 -22.22 -1.76
N ILE A 100 41.92 -23.05 -1.54
CA ILE A 100 42.11 -23.85 -0.31
C ILE A 100 41.98 -23.01 0.97
N ASN A 101 42.51 -21.79 0.96
CA ASN A 101 42.45 -20.87 2.11
C ASN A 101 41.02 -20.41 2.46
N LEU A 102 40.06 -20.55 1.55
CA LEU A 102 38.66 -20.19 1.75
C LEU A 102 37.77 -21.40 2.06
N GLN A 103 38.18 -22.63 1.71
CA GLN A 103 37.35 -23.82 1.86
C GLN A 103 36.94 -24.06 3.32
N SER A 104 37.86 -23.95 4.28
CA SER A 104 37.55 -24.16 5.71
C SER A 104 36.49 -23.17 6.24
N ALA A 105 36.57 -21.91 5.83
CA ALA A 105 35.58 -20.90 6.18
C ALA A 105 34.23 -21.17 5.51
N ALA A 106 34.23 -21.51 4.22
CA ALA A 106 33.03 -21.82 3.44
C ALA A 106 32.29 -23.05 3.97
N THR A 107 33.00 -24.12 4.35
CA THR A 107 32.40 -25.31 4.99
C THR A 107 31.78 -24.98 6.34
N LYS A 108 32.41 -24.12 7.16
CA LYS A 108 31.82 -23.66 8.42
C LYS A 108 30.57 -22.80 8.21
N LEU A 109 30.53 -22.03 7.12
CA LEU A 109 29.41 -21.14 6.80
C LEU A 109 28.24 -21.88 6.13
N SER A 110 28.47 -23.04 5.50
CA SER A 110 27.47 -23.74 4.69
C SER A 110 26.13 -23.99 5.41
N PRO A 111 26.07 -24.39 6.70
CA PRO A 111 24.79 -24.60 7.38
C PRO A 111 23.98 -23.30 7.54
N HIS A 112 24.69 -22.17 7.71
CA HIS A 112 24.08 -20.85 7.81
C HIS A 112 23.59 -20.36 6.44
N LEU A 113 24.26 -20.71 5.35
CA LEU A 113 23.81 -20.38 3.98
C LEU A 113 22.47 -21.04 3.66
N TYR A 114 22.28 -22.32 3.99
CA TYR A 114 20.98 -22.99 3.82
C TYR A 114 19.88 -22.33 4.67
N SER A 115 20.19 -21.97 5.91
CA SER A 115 19.23 -21.32 6.80
C SER A 115 18.85 -19.92 6.31
N PHE A 116 19.83 -19.15 5.83
CA PHE A 116 19.61 -17.85 5.22
C PHE A 116 18.80 -17.95 3.91
N ALA A 117 19.12 -18.92 3.05
CA ALA A 117 18.39 -19.13 1.80
C ALA A 117 16.94 -19.55 2.06
N ARG A 118 16.69 -20.44 3.04
CA ARG A 118 15.31 -20.77 3.48
C ARG A 118 14.58 -19.54 4.02
N PHE A 119 15.25 -18.76 4.88
CA PHE A 119 14.69 -17.52 5.40
C PHE A 119 14.32 -16.56 4.26
N ALA A 120 15.23 -16.30 3.32
CA ALA A 120 14.98 -15.45 2.16
C ALA A 120 13.82 -16.00 1.30
N GLY A 121 13.73 -17.31 1.09
CA GLY A 121 12.60 -17.95 0.41
C GLY A 121 11.27 -17.69 1.10
N TRP A 122 11.23 -17.81 2.43
CA TRP A 122 10.05 -17.48 3.23
C TRP A 122 9.69 -15.99 3.18
N GLN A 123 10.68 -15.09 3.10
CA GLN A 123 10.44 -13.65 2.92
C GLN A 123 9.86 -13.33 1.54
N VAL A 124 10.33 -13.98 0.47
CA VAL A 124 9.76 -13.83 -0.89
C VAL A 124 8.32 -14.35 -0.92
N TYR A 125 8.07 -15.50 -0.31
CA TYR A 125 6.72 -16.03 -0.12
C TYR A 125 5.83 -15.02 0.61
N ALA A 126 6.29 -14.46 1.74
CA ALA A 126 5.52 -13.52 2.54
C ALA A 126 5.25 -12.21 1.82
N LEU A 127 6.21 -11.71 1.04
CA LEU A 127 6.04 -10.51 0.23
C LEU A 127 4.98 -10.74 -0.87
N GLY A 128 5.08 -11.85 -1.60
CA GLY A 128 4.15 -12.19 -2.68
C GLY A 128 2.73 -12.45 -2.17
N THR A 129 2.58 -13.25 -1.11
CA THR A 129 1.29 -13.46 -0.45
C THR A 129 0.75 -12.19 0.20
N GLY A 130 1.61 -11.32 0.72
CA GLY A 130 1.23 -10.00 1.21
C GLY A 130 0.63 -9.10 0.12
N LEU A 131 1.19 -9.10 -1.08
CA LEU A 131 0.63 -8.35 -2.22
C LEU A 131 -0.75 -8.88 -2.62
N VAL A 132 -0.88 -10.20 -2.80
CA VAL A 132 -2.18 -10.83 -3.14
C VAL A 132 -3.21 -10.63 -2.03
N GLY A 133 -2.81 -10.79 -0.77
CA GLY A 133 -3.67 -10.55 0.39
C GLY A 133 -4.14 -9.10 0.49
N THR A 134 -3.33 -8.15 0.02
CA THR A 134 -3.73 -6.75 -0.12
C THR A 134 -4.79 -6.59 -1.22
N GLY A 135 -4.65 -7.29 -2.35
CA GLY A 135 -5.69 -7.42 -3.37
C GLY A 135 -7.04 -7.89 -2.80
N LEU A 136 -7.04 -9.00 -2.05
CA LEU A 136 -8.25 -9.49 -1.36
C LEU A 136 -8.86 -8.46 -0.41
N TRP A 137 -8.01 -7.75 0.34
CA TRP A 137 -8.46 -6.68 1.22
C TRP A 137 -9.13 -5.55 0.43
N ILE A 138 -8.58 -5.17 -0.72
CA ILE A 138 -9.12 -4.10 -1.57
C ILE A 138 -10.50 -4.49 -2.09
N ILE A 139 -10.68 -5.72 -2.56
CA ILE A 139 -11.99 -6.24 -2.97
C ILE A 139 -12.98 -6.17 -1.78
N ALA A 140 -12.56 -6.57 -0.58
CA ALA A 140 -13.38 -6.48 0.61
C ALA A 140 -13.70 -5.03 1.04
N HIS A 141 -12.77 -4.10 0.83
CA HIS A 141 -12.98 -2.67 1.04
C HIS A 141 -14.01 -2.11 0.04
N GLU A 142 -13.95 -2.51 -1.23
CA GLU A 142 -14.94 -2.15 -2.25
C GLU A 142 -16.34 -2.71 -1.97
N CYS A 143 -16.41 -3.88 -1.34
CA CYS A 143 -17.66 -4.39 -0.78
C CYS A 143 -18.26 -3.30 0.14
N GLY A 144 -17.51 -2.76 1.10
CA GLY A 144 -18.00 -1.72 2.03
C GLY A 144 -18.60 -0.48 1.33
N HIS A 145 -18.08 -0.11 0.16
CA HIS A 145 -18.57 1.01 -0.66
C HIS A 145 -19.75 0.66 -1.57
N GLN A 146 -20.26 -0.56 -1.48
CA GLN A 146 -21.30 -1.11 -2.34
C GLN A 146 -20.89 -1.22 -3.81
N ALA A 147 -19.60 -1.30 -4.14
CA ALA A 147 -19.12 -1.40 -5.52
C ALA A 147 -19.03 -2.84 -6.03
N PHE A 148 -18.88 -3.81 -5.13
CA PHE A 148 -18.63 -5.21 -5.47
C PHE A 148 -19.80 -5.90 -6.20
N SER A 149 -21.05 -5.65 -5.77
CA SER A 149 -22.26 -6.28 -6.29
C SER A 149 -23.49 -5.36 -6.21
N THR A 150 -24.55 -5.69 -6.94
CA THR A 150 -25.88 -5.06 -6.81
C THR A 150 -26.59 -5.47 -5.52
N SER A 151 -26.17 -6.58 -4.88
CA SER A 151 -26.69 -7.04 -3.58
C SER A 151 -26.00 -6.35 -2.41
N LYS A 152 -26.77 -5.54 -1.66
CA LYS A 152 -26.26 -4.87 -0.44
C LYS A 152 -25.77 -5.85 0.63
N THR A 153 -26.36 -7.04 0.72
CA THR A 153 -25.95 -8.07 1.68
C THR A 153 -24.56 -8.62 1.35
N LEU A 154 -24.23 -8.73 0.06
CA LEU A 154 -22.94 -9.27 -0.40
C LEU A 154 -21.79 -8.29 -0.19
N ASN A 155 -22.11 -7.00 -0.18
CA ASN A 155 -21.19 -5.90 -0.06
C ASN A 155 -20.71 -5.64 1.39
N ASN A 156 -21.36 -6.15 2.44
CA ASN A 156 -21.07 -5.67 3.80
C ASN A 156 -20.10 -6.56 4.63
N ALA A 157 -19.07 -7.15 4.03
CA ALA A 157 -18.15 -8.01 4.77
C ALA A 157 -16.66 -7.67 4.50
N VAL A 158 -15.85 -7.58 5.59
CA VAL A 158 -14.40 -7.93 5.72
C VAL A 158 -13.30 -6.80 5.81
N PHE A 159 -12.82 -6.56 7.06
CA PHE A 159 -11.40 -6.50 7.55
C PHE A 159 -10.39 -5.31 7.39
N GLY A 160 -10.77 -4.03 7.48
CA GLY A 160 -9.82 -2.87 7.60
C GLY A 160 -9.41 -2.42 9.02
N TRP A 161 -9.64 -3.24 10.03
CA TRP A 161 -10.37 -2.85 11.25
C TRP A 161 -9.55 -2.98 12.59
N PRO A 162 -8.64 -3.95 12.83
CA PRO A 162 -8.19 -4.32 14.19
C PRO A 162 -7.47 -3.27 15.06
N LEU A 163 -6.65 -2.36 14.53
CA LEU A 163 -5.91 -1.39 15.37
C LEU A 163 -6.71 -0.14 15.73
N TYR A 164 -7.50 0.35 14.77
CA TYR A 164 -8.54 1.36 15.01
C TYR A 164 -9.62 0.83 15.97
N LEU A 165 -9.89 -0.47 15.91
CA LEU A 165 -10.82 -1.20 16.74
C LEU A 165 -10.51 -1.30 18.21
N ILE A 166 -9.29 -1.71 18.56
CA ILE A 166 -8.98 -2.06 19.95
C ILE A 166 -8.85 -0.79 20.79
N MET A 167 -8.37 0.31 20.19
CA MET A 167 -7.95 1.48 20.96
C MET A 167 -8.29 2.83 20.32
N ASN A 168 -8.97 2.85 19.16
CA ASN A 168 -9.23 4.07 18.40
C ASN A 168 -7.96 4.91 18.16
N ILE A 169 -6.80 4.23 18.03
CA ILE A 169 -5.51 4.87 17.72
C ILE A 169 -5.65 5.56 16.37
N SER A 170 -5.26 6.85 16.29
CA SER A 170 -5.51 7.78 15.17
C SER A 170 -6.99 8.19 14.92
N GLY A 171 -7.93 7.80 15.79
CA GLY A 171 -9.32 8.24 15.72
C GLY A 171 -9.56 9.64 16.27
N GLN A 172 -10.82 10.11 16.25
CA GLN A 172 -11.15 11.48 16.65
C GLN A 172 -10.81 11.75 18.13
N ASN A 173 -10.01 12.81 18.37
CA ASN A 173 -9.51 13.19 19.69
C ASN A 173 -10.59 13.57 20.71
N HIS A 174 -11.83 13.78 20.29
CA HIS A 174 -12.95 14.10 21.18
C HIS A 174 -13.66 12.87 21.76
N TYR A 175 -13.31 11.65 21.33
CA TYR A 175 -13.88 10.44 21.91
C TYR A 175 -13.28 10.13 23.29
N PRO A 176 -14.07 9.55 24.21
CA PRO A 176 -13.56 9.08 25.49
C PRO A 176 -12.37 8.13 25.33
N LYS A 177 -11.42 8.19 26.27
CA LYS A 177 -10.32 7.21 26.33
C LYS A 177 -10.91 5.79 26.40
N TRP A 178 -10.29 4.85 25.68
CA TRP A 178 -10.74 3.46 25.54
C TRP A 178 -11.98 3.23 24.68
N THR A 179 -12.39 4.25 23.91
CA THR A 179 -13.33 4.03 22.80
C THR A 179 -12.77 2.95 21.89
N ASN A 180 -13.56 1.92 21.66
CA ASN A 180 -13.17 0.73 20.91
C ASN A 180 -14.39 0.21 20.14
N HIS A 181 -14.16 -0.70 19.22
CA HIS A 181 -15.18 -1.18 18.31
C HIS A 181 -15.77 -2.55 18.71
N PHE A 182 -15.30 -3.15 19.81
CA PHE A 182 -15.78 -4.43 20.34
C PHE A 182 -16.87 -4.26 21.40
N VAL A 183 -17.12 -3.03 21.84
CA VAL A 183 -18.19 -2.73 22.78
C VAL A 183 -19.34 -2.08 22.01
N PRO A 184 -20.50 -2.75 21.86
CA PRO A 184 -21.59 -2.24 21.03
C PRO A 184 -22.20 -0.89 21.45
N LYS A 185 -21.91 -0.42 22.67
CA LYS A 185 -22.45 0.82 23.26
C LYS A 185 -21.42 1.95 23.27
N GLN A 186 -20.60 2.05 22.24
CA GLN A 186 -19.55 3.06 22.10
C GLN A 186 -20.03 4.22 21.22
N PRO A 187 -19.49 5.44 21.39
CA PRO A 187 -19.92 6.62 20.63
C PRO A 187 -19.65 6.53 19.12
N LEU A 188 -18.93 5.49 18.70
CA LEU A 188 -18.66 5.14 17.31
C LEU A 188 -19.91 4.60 16.57
N PHE A 189 -20.89 4.05 17.30
CA PHE A 189 -21.96 3.25 16.70
C PHE A 189 -23.36 3.78 17.00
N GLN A 190 -24.23 3.64 16.01
CA GLN A 190 -25.66 3.86 16.19
C GLN A 190 -26.30 2.65 16.88
N PRO A 191 -27.39 2.81 17.66
CA PRO A 191 -28.02 1.71 18.40
C PRO A 191 -28.40 0.48 17.55
N HIS A 192 -28.70 0.67 16.27
CA HIS A 192 -29.09 -0.41 15.37
C HIS A 192 -27.89 -1.26 14.86
N HIS A 193 -26.65 -0.82 15.07
CA HIS A 193 -25.45 -1.61 14.75
C HIS A 193 -25.12 -2.68 15.81
N TYR A 194 -25.87 -2.72 16.93
CA TYR A 194 -25.55 -3.57 18.09
C TYR A 194 -25.25 -5.03 17.73
N PHE A 195 -26.16 -5.68 16.98
CA PHE A 195 -25.98 -7.08 16.60
C PHE A 195 -24.89 -7.28 15.54
N GLN A 196 -24.65 -6.30 14.67
CA GLN A 196 -23.56 -6.37 13.70
C GLN A 196 -22.21 -6.43 14.40
N ILE A 197 -22.07 -5.70 15.50
CA ILE A 197 -20.85 -5.67 16.32
C ILE A 197 -20.66 -7.02 17.03
N LEU A 198 -21.71 -7.55 17.67
CA LEU A 198 -21.63 -8.87 18.32
C LEU A 198 -21.27 -10.01 17.35
N PHE A 199 -21.84 -10.00 16.14
CA PHE A 199 -21.48 -11.00 15.12
C PHE A 199 -20.04 -10.84 14.64
N SER A 200 -19.57 -9.60 14.51
CA SER A 200 -18.17 -9.31 14.18
C SER A 200 -17.23 -9.84 15.27
N ASP A 201 -17.51 -9.56 16.55
CA ASP A 201 -16.71 -10.01 17.68
C ASP A 201 -16.65 -11.53 17.78
N PHE A 202 -17.81 -12.20 17.61
CA PHE A 202 -17.87 -13.66 17.56
C PHE A 202 -16.99 -14.22 16.44
N GLY A 203 -17.04 -13.62 15.25
CA GLY A 203 -16.18 -14.00 14.13
C GLY A 203 -14.69 -13.85 14.45
N ILE A 204 -14.31 -12.78 15.16
CA ILE A 204 -12.93 -12.53 15.59
C ILE A 204 -12.48 -13.61 16.59
N PHE A 205 -13.29 -13.92 17.60
CA PHE A 205 -12.95 -14.96 18.58
C PHE A 205 -12.88 -16.35 17.94
N LEU A 206 -13.79 -16.67 17.02
CA LEU A 206 -13.76 -17.92 16.26
C LEU A 206 -12.44 -18.03 15.47
N TRP A 207 -12.03 -16.95 14.80
CA TRP A 207 -10.79 -16.94 14.02
C TRP A 207 -9.53 -17.06 14.88
N LEU A 208 -9.46 -16.32 16.00
CA LEU A 208 -8.38 -16.47 16.97
C LEU A 208 -8.32 -17.90 17.52
N GLY A 209 -9.47 -18.50 17.81
CA GLY A 209 -9.58 -19.90 18.21
C GLY A 209 -9.02 -20.85 17.15
N ALA A 210 -9.32 -20.61 15.86
CA ALA A 210 -8.77 -21.40 14.76
C ALA A 210 -7.25 -21.29 14.63
N LEU A 211 -6.66 -20.10 14.84
CA LEU A 211 -5.20 -19.91 14.82
C LEU A 211 -4.51 -20.58 16.00
N VAL A 212 -5.12 -20.53 17.19
CA VAL A 212 -4.64 -21.25 18.38
C VAL A 212 -4.69 -22.75 18.12
N TRP A 213 -5.83 -23.25 17.62
CA TRP A 213 -6.00 -24.66 17.27
C TRP A 213 -4.98 -25.12 16.22
N TRP A 214 -4.76 -24.36 15.14
CA TRP A 214 -3.72 -24.67 14.15
C TRP A 214 -2.33 -24.73 14.80
N SER A 215 -2.00 -23.75 15.65
CA SER A 215 -0.71 -23.73 16.36
C SER A 215 -0.53 -24.97 17.26
N MET A 216 -1.59 -25.44 17.91
CA MET A 216 -1.57 -26.65 18.73
C MET A 216 -1.48 -27.93 17.88
N ALA A 217 -2.16 -27.96 16.73
CA ALA A 217 -2.25 -29.14 15.88
C ALA A 217 -1.01 -29.37 15.00
N ARG A 218 -0.38 -28.30 14.51
CA ARG A 218 0.73 -28.37 13.53
C ARG A 218 2.00 -27.63 13.96
N GLY A 219 1.94 -26.92 15.08
CA GLY A 219 3.05 -26.14 15.61
C GLY A 219 2.90 -24.65 15.32
N PHE A 220 3.24 -23.86 16.34
CA PHE A 220 3.20 -22.40 16.26
C PHE A 220 4.10 -21.84 15.15
N GLU A 221 5.27 -22.45 14.91
CA GLU A 221 6.22 -21.97 13.89
C GLU A 221 5.66 -22.05 12.47
N GLU A 222 4.83 -23.05 12.18
CA GLU A 222 4.16 -23.16 10.88
C GLU A 222 3.11 -22.06 10.72
N MET A 223 2.17 -21.94 11.67
CA MET A 223 1.15 -20.89 11.67
C MET A 223 1.80 -19.50 11.59
N PHE A 224 2.83 -19.25 12.39
CA PHE A 224 3.53 -17.96 12.42
C PHE A 224 4.11 -17.61 11.04
N ARG A 225 4.83 -18.54 10.40
CA ARG A 225 5.47 -18.27 9.09
C ARG A 225 4.48 -18.23 7.93
N VAL A 226 3.50 -19.13 7.92
CA VAL A 226 2.56 -19.30 6.81
C VAL A 226 1.43 -18.26 6.87
N TYR A 227 1.02 -17.84 8.06
CA TYR A 227 -0.10 -16.92 8.23
C TYR A 227 0.33 -15.57 8.80
N PHE A 228 1.02 -15.55 9.93
CA PHE A 228 1.27 -14.30 10.66
C PHE A 228 2.24 -13.37 9.92
N ILE A 229 3.34 -13.89 9.35
CA ILE A 229 4.29 -13.05 8.58
C ILE A 229 3.63 -12.46 7.32
N PRO A 230 2.94 -13.25 6.46
CA PRO A 230 2.16 -12.68 5.35
C PRO A 230 1.13 -11.65 5.79
N TYR A 231 0.43 -11.88 6.90
CA TYR A 231 -0.51 -10.91 7.45
C TYR A 231 0.16 -9.56 7.77
N LEU A 232 1.37 -9.57 8.36
CA LEU A 232 2.13 -8.34 8.59
C LEU A 232 2.50 -7.63 7.28
N TRP A 233 2.81 -8.38 6.23
CA TRP A 233 3.06 -7.81 4.89
C TRP A 233 1.82 -7.19 4.28
N VAL A 234 0.64 -7.83 4.40
CA VAL A 234 -0.63 -7.19 3.98
C VAL A 234 -0.80 -5.85 4.69
N ASN A 235 -0.63 -5.81 6.02
CA ASN A 235 -0.75 -4.55 6.78
C ASN A 235 0.30 -3.51 6.35
N HIS A 236 1.54 -3.94 6.11
CA HIS A 236 2.58 -3.08 5.59
C HIS A 236 2.19 -2.46 4.24
N TRP A 237 1.71 -3.25 3.29
CA TRP A 237 1.27 -2.76 1.98
C TRP A 237 0.10 -1.79 2.11
N LEU A 238 -0.89 -2.08 2.94
CA LEU A 238 -2.01 -1.15 3.19
C LEU A 238 -1.53 0.21 3.69
N ILE A 239 -0.65 0.22 4.69
CA ILE A 239 -0.10 1.47 5.25
C ILE A 239 0.78 2.17 4.21
N LEU A 240 1.64 1.45 3.50
CA LEU A 240 2.54 2.02 2.52
C LEU A 240 1.77 2.67 1.36
N ILE A 241 0.82 1.94 0.77
CA ILE A 241 0.00 2.39 -0.35
C ILE A 241 -0.77 3.65 0.05
N THR A 242 -1.49 3.60 1.17
CA THR A 242 -2.26 4.76 1.66
C THR A 242 -1.35 5.94 2.01
N PHE A 243 -0.20 5.71 2.64
CA PHE A 243 0.77 6.77 2.91
C PHE A 243 1.24 7.44 1.61
N LEU A 244 1.64 6.66 0.61
CA LEU A 244 2.14 7.18 -0.67
C LEU A 244 1.06 7.95 -1.46
N GLN A 245 -0.19 7.50 -1.36
CA GLN A 245 -1.32 8.14 -2.03
C GLN A 245 -1.78 9.43 -1.36
N HIS A 246 -1.60 9.55 -0.05
CA HIS A 246 -2.09 10.67 0.76
C HIS A 246 -1.00 11.62 1.24
N THR A 247 0.27 11.31 1.02
CA THR A 247 1.42 12.11 1.48
C THR A 247 2.33 12.45 0.31
N ASP A 248 2.29 13.71 -0.12
CA ASP A 248 3.16 14.26 -1.16
C ASP A 248 3.30 15.78 -0.98
N PRO A 249 4.49 16.39 -1.21
CA PRO A 249 4.66 17.83 -1.18
C PRO A 249 3.74 18.61 -2.14
N LEU A 250 3.29 17.97 -3.22
CA LEU A 250 2.38 18.57 -4.21
C LEU A 250 0.92 18.55 -3.76
N LEU A 251 0.57 17.77 -2.73
CA LEU A 251 -0.81 17.65 -2.28
C LEU A 251 -1.22 18.82 -1.37
N PRO A 252 -2.30 19.55 -1.71
CA PRO A 252 -2.76 20.66 -0.90
C PRO A 252 -3.34 20.18 0.43
N HIS A 253 -2.94 20.83 1.52
CA HIS A 253 -3.54 20.61 2.84
C HIS A 253 -4.48 21.76 3.17
N TYR A 254 -5.79 21.50 3.10
CA TYR A 254 -6.80 22.52 3.32
C TYR A 254 -7.05 22.78 4.81
N ARG A 255 -7.09 24.06 5.18
CA ARG A 255 -7.62 24.49 6.48
C ARG A 255 -9.12 24.20 6.54
N GLN A 256 -9.67 24.06 7.74
CA GLN A 256 -11.09 23.73 7.96
C GLN A 256 -12.06 24.63 7.18
N SER A 257 -11.80 25.94 7.08
CA SER A 257 -12.65 26.87 6.33
C SER A 257 -12.60 26.70 4.82
N ALA A 258 -11.55 26.07 4.28
CA ALA A 258 -11.36 25.83 2.86
C ALA A 258 -11.64 24.36 2.47
N PHE A 259 -11.82 23.47 3.45
CA PHE A 259 -12.08 22.06 3.21
C PHE A 259 -13.50 21.84 2.66
N THR A 260 -13.60 21.07 1.59
CA THR A 260 -14.84 20.47 1.10
C THR A 260 -14.58 18.99 0.83
N PHE A 261 -15.63 18.17 0.77
CA PHE A 261 -15.49 16.74 0.44
C PHE A 261 -14.73 16.55 -0.89
N THR A 262 -15.12 17.25 -1.95
CA THR A 262 -14.44 17.15 -3.27
C THR A 262 -12.97 17.55 -3.20
N ARG A 263 -12.64 18.62 -2.46
CA ARG A 263 -11.25 19.06 -2.26
C ARG A 263 -10.45 17.99 -1.53
N GLY A 264 -11.00 17.40 -0.47
CA GLY A 264 -10.38 16.29 0.25
C GLY A 264 -10.17 15.07 -0.65
N ALA A 265 -11.19 14.66 -1.41
CA ALA A 265 -11.14 13.51 -2.30
C ALA A 265 -10.07 13.66 -3.40
N LEU A 266 -9.95 14.87 -3.97
CA LEU A 266 -8.94 15.21 -4.97
C LEU A 266 -7.55 15.49 -4.37
N SER A 267 -7.41 15.53 -3.05
CA SER A 267 -6.11 15.70 -2.36
C SER A 267 -5.42 14.35 -2.14
N THR A 268 -5.39 13.54 -3.20
CA THR A 268 -4.73 12.24 -3.23
C THR A 268 -4.01 12.08 -4.57
N LEU A 269 -3.09 11.13 -4.67
CA LEU A 269 -2.36 10.85 -5.89
C LEU A 269 -2.44 9.38 -6.26
N ASP A 270 -2.59 9.15 -7.55
CA ASP A 270 -2.35 7.84 -8.13
C ASP A 270 -0.84 7.57 -8.19
N ARG A 271 -0.48 6.32 -7.93
CA ARG A 271 0.87 5.79 -7.90
C ARG A 271 0.94 4.54 -8.77
N ASN A 272 2.08 4.34 -9.42
CA ASN A 272 2.39 3.07 -10.08
C ASN A 272 3.14 2.19 -9.08
N LEU A 273 2.41 1.33 -8.37
CA LEU A 273 2.97 0.54 -7.26
C LEU A 273 3.96 -0.49 -7.81
N LEU A 274 5.20 -0.50 -7.29
CA LEU A 274 6.33 -1.28 -7.81
C LEU A 274 6.75 -0.93 -9.25
N GLY A 275 6.21 0.15 -9.82
CA GLY A 275 6.59 0.66 -11.12
C GLY A 275 7.82 1.56 -11.12
N GLY A 276 8.17 2.07 -12.30
CA GLY A 276 9.33 2.94 -12.51
C GLY A 276 9.78 2.92 -13.96
N GLU A 277 10.97 3.44 -14.21
CA GLU A 277 11.55 3.47 -15.57
C GLU A 277 12.29 2.18 -15.90
N GLY A 278 12.11 1.71 -17.13
CA GLY A 278 12.81 0.53 -17.68
C GLY A 278 11.99 -0.76 -17.66
N PHE A 279 12.52 -1.77 -18.37
CA PHE A 279 11.81 -3.03 -18.64
C PHE A 279 11.45 -3.84 -17.40
N ILE A 280 12.37 -3.91 -16.42
CA ILE A 280 12.10 -4.62 -15.16
C ILE A 280 10.99 -3.90 -14.38
N ALA A 281 11.06 -2.57 -14.31
CA ALA A 281 10.09 -1.76 -13.60
C ALA A 281 8.70 -1.80 -14.25
N SER A 282 8.60 -1.96 -15.58
CA SER A 282 7.32 -2.15 -16.26
C SER A 282 6.67 -3.48 -15.90
N ILE A 283 7.46 -4.54 -15.74
CA ILE A 283 6.95 -5.86 -15.31
C ILE A 283 6.50 -5.79 -13.86
N THR A 284 7.32 -5.23 -12.96
CA THR A 284 6.98 -5.15 -11.54
C THR A 284 5.82 -4.21 -11.27
N GLY A 285 5.69 -3.11 -12.02
CA GLY A 285 4.53 -2.21 -11.95
C GLY A 285 3.25 -2.90 -12.41
N TRP A 286 3.29 -3.63 -13.53
CA TRP A 286 2.15 -4.45 -13.97
C TRP A 286 1.76 -5.49 -12.93
N LEU A 287 2.75 -6.16 -12.31
CA LEU A 287 2.50 -7.11 -11.21
C LEU A 287 1.85 -6.40 -10.01
N GLY A 288 2.38 -5.25 -9.58
CA GLY A 288 1.81 -4.46 -8.50
C GLY A 288 0.34 -4.12 -8.77
N ALA A 289 0.06 -3.47 -9.89
CA ALA A 289 -1.29 -3.10 -10.31
C ALA A 289 -2.22 -4.32 -10.41
N THR A 290 -1.75 -5.44 -10.96
CA THR A 290 -2.58 -6.65 -11.10
C THR A 290 -2.89 -7.31 -9.76
N LEU A 291 -1.90 -7.46 -8.89
CA LEU A 291 -2.06 -8.14 -7.59
C LEU A 291 -2.78 -7.29 -6.55
N THR A 292 -2.77 -5.96 -6.70
CA THR A 292 -3.52 -5.03 -5.85
C THR A 292 -4.71 -4.38 -6.58
N HIS A 293 -5.21 -5.01 -7.64
CA HIS A 293 -6.42 -4.57 -8.37
C HIS A 293 -6.46 -3.07 -8.71
N GLY A 294 -5.34 -2.49 -9.13
CA GLY A 294 -5.24 -1.11 -9.60
C GLY A 294 -5.49 -0.04 -8.52
N ILE A 295 -5.51 -0.40 -7.23
CA ILE A 295 -5.86 0.57 -6.17
C ILE A 295 -4.89 1.74 -6.11
N SER A 296 -3.63 1.52 -6.47
CA SER A 296 -2.62 2.57 -6.45
C SER A 296 -2.80 3.48 -7.65
N GLU A 297 -3.18 2.91 -8.79
CA GLU A 297 -3.27 3.56 -10.08
C GLU A 297 -4.59 4.33 -10.31
N THR A 298 -5.62 4.05 -9.49
CA THR A 298 -6.99 4.61 -9.64
C THR A 298 -7.55 5.19 -8.33
N HIS A 299 -6.68 5.51 -7.38
CA HIS A 299 -7.04 5.94 -6.03
C HIS A 299 -7.79 7.27 -5.98
N VAL A 300 -7.42 8.23 -6.82
CA VAL A 300 -8.12 9.52 -6.90
C VAL A 300 -9.57 9.29 -7.30
N LEU A 301 -9.80 8.46 -8.31
CA LEU A 301 -11.14 8.08 -8.75
C LEU A 301 -11.88 7.34 -7.62
N HIS A 302 -11.21 6.46 -6.89
CA HIS A 302 -11.79 5.77 -5.75
C HIS A 302 -12.33 6.75 -4.68
N HIS A 303 -11.60 7.82 -4.36
CA HIS A 303 -12.07 8.85 -3.42
C HIS A 303 -13.20 9.71 -3.97
N VAL A 304 -13.17 10.01 -5.26
CA VAL A 304 -14.24 10.75 -5.95
C VAL A 304 -15.52 9.92 -6.02
N CYS A 305 -15.41 8.63 -6.35
CA CYS A 305 -16.52 7.72 -6.49
C CYS A 305 -16.15 6.25 -6.21
N SER A 306 -16.23 5.85 -4.94
CA SER A 306 -15.91 4.48 -4.50
C SER A 306 -16.93 3.41 -4.93
N LYS A 307 -17.93 3.77 -5.75
CA LYS A 307 -19.00 2.89 -6.25
C LYS A 307 -18.68 2.19 -7.56
N ILE A 308 -17.58 2.58 -8.20
CA ILE A 308 -17.02 1.99 -9.42
C ILE A 308 -16.21 0.76 -8.99
N PRO A 309 -16.46 -0.43 -9.55
CA PRO A 309 -15.61 -1.58 -9.28
C PRO A 309 -14.22 -1.38 -9.91
N HIS A 310 -13.16 -1.84 -9.25
CA HIS A 310 -11.76 -1.70 -9.70
C HIS A 310 -11.53 -2.07 -11.18
N TYR A 311 -12.25 -3.05 -11.71
CA TYR A 311 -12.08 -3.49 -13.10
C TYR A 311 -12.73 -2.57 -14.16
N HIS A 312 -13.39 -1.49 -13.73
CA HIS A 312 -13.94 -0.41 -14.56
C HIS A 312 -13.47 0.98 -14.10
N ALA A 313 -12.52 1.04 -13.16
CA ALA A 313 -11.89 2.26 -12.69
C ALA A 313 -10.86 2.79 -13.70
#